data_AF-A0A811JXS4-F1
#
_entry.id   AF-A0A811JXS4-F1
#
_cell.length_a   1.000
_cell.length_b   1.000
_cell.length_c   1.000
_cell.angle_alpha   90.00
_cell.angle_beta   90.00
_cell.angle_gamma   90.00
#
_symmetry.space_group_name_H-M   'P 1'
#
loop_
_entity.id
_entity.type
_entity.pdbx_description
1 polymer ?
#
loop_
_entity_poly.entity_id
_entity_poly.type
_entity_poly.pdbx_seq_one_letter_code
_entity_poly.pdbx_strand_id
1 'polypeptide(L)'
;MASTSGLCRNGGNTFNLIFTRSMRRQKPKQGKPPVLPPSKTVRYHVVHVPWQKPEYVEELLWRRHVYNNAMVSLIKVFKEEIKMKEEQGMGIEALKEQEQVELDELIAQNEERNRQAAEERKIRDLQRQAEVKQLILEEVEEKLDVEYQDAEMRTKEVLAMIDRSANFVTKENLEQRILDALEKPTVFDYCINLKGDKYYDPEPVKYQTGTPTRQKGRIYDRTLGFTQQMRSADVRGRKHDVKDGDVKDEDATVTDQESDVKSKDAVEKQKTKVEESS
;
A
#
# COMPACT_ATOMS: atom_id res chain seq x y z
N MET A 1 -11.94 -38.52 -10.07
CA MET A 1 -12.57 -37.26 -10.54
C MET A 1 -11.56 -36.15 -10.28
N ALA A 2 -11.12 -35.29 -11.18
CA ALA A 2 -11.49 -34.95 -12.57
C ALA A 2 -10.18 -34.48 -13.28
N SER A 3 -9.90 -34.83 -14.54
CA SER A 3 -10.28 -34.12 -15.80
C SER A 3 -9.69 -32.69 -15.87
N THR A 4 -8.94 -32.26 -16.89
CA THR A 4 -9.34 -32.16 -18.31
C THR A 4 -8.16 -31.83 -19.26
N SER A 5 -8.26 -32.41 -20.47
CA SER A 5 -7.94 -31.87 -21.82
C SER A 5 -6.53 -31.36 -22.15
N GLY A 6 -5.81 -32.17 -22.94
CA GLY A 6 -4.76 -31.70 -23.85
C GLY A 6 -5.35 -31.24 -25.18
N LEU A 7 -4.87 -30.10 -25.68
CA LEU A 7 -5.11 -29.63 -27.04
C LEU A 7 -3.96 -30.07 -27.94
N CYS A 8 -4.30 -30.84 -28.98
CA CYS A 8 -3.45 -31.07 -30.13
C CYS A 8 -3.52 -29.87 -31.09
N ARG A 9 -2.38 -29.39 -31.58
CA ARG A 9 -2.29 -28.64 -32.85
C ARG A 9 -1.14 -29.20 -33.69
N ASN A 10 -1.51 -29.73 -34.84
CA ASN A 10 -0.60 -30.09 -35.94
C ASN A 10 -0.30 -28.86 -36.82
N GLY A 11 0.91 -28.80 -37.35
CA GLY A 11 1.14 -28.32 -38.71
C GLY A 11 2.02 -27.08 -38.89
N GLY A 12 3.23 -27.28 -39.44
CA GLY A 12 3.68 -26.45 -40.55
C GLY A 12 4.94 -25.58 -40.38
N ASN A 13 6.07 -26.16 -40.81
CA ASN A 13 7.11 -25.57 -41.66
C ASN A 13 8.30 -24.75 -41.09
N THR A 14 9.47 -25.33 -41.36
CA THR A 14 10.78 -24.74 -41.69
C THR A 14 11.50 -23.93 -40.63
N PHE A 15 11.86 -24.59 -39.53
CA PHE A 15 13.12 -24.27 -38.87
C PHE A 15 14.25 -24.92 -39.69
N ASN A 16 15.05 -24.09 -40.38
CA ASN A 16 16.38 -24.45 -40.83
C ASN A 16 17.21 -24.80 -39.58
N LEU A 17 17.11 -26.06 -39.14
CA LEU A 17 17.98 -26.61 -38.12
C LEU A 17 19.35 -26.75 -38.78
N ILE A 18 20.18 -25.72 -38.64
CA ILE A 18 21.61 -25.83 -38.85
C ILE A 18 22.06 -26.89 -37.85
N PHE A 19 22.17 -28.12 -38.34
CA PHE A 19 22.68 -29.25 -37.59
C PHE A 19 24.17 -29.00 -37.42
N THR A 20 24.52 -28.13 -36.46
CA THR A 20 25.89 -28.03 -35.98
C THR A 20 26.19 -29.40 -35.41
N ARG A 21 26.92 -30.21 -36.19
CA ARG A 21 27.52 -31.44 -35.70
C ARG A 21 28.51 -31.01 -34.64
N SER A 22 28.02 -30.89 -33.41
CA SER A 22 28.86 -30.74 -32.24
C SER A 22 29.60 -32.07 -32.08
N MET A 23 30.69 -32.22 -32.83
CA MET A 23 31.71 -33.23 -32.56
C MET A 23 32.41 -32.83 -31.25
N ARG A 24 31.66 -32.84 -30.15
CA ARG A 24 32.21 -32.71 -28.81
C ARG A 24 33.10 -33.92 -28.63
N ARG A 25 34.41 -33.69 -28.54
CA ARG A 25 35.35 -34.72 -28.10
C ARG A 25 34.90 -35.14 -26.70
N GLN A 26 34.22 -36.27 -26.59
CA GLN A 26 33.87 -36.88 -25.31
C GLN A 26 35.18 -37.02 -24.51
N LYS A 27 35.21 -36.48 -23.28
CA LYS A 27 36.37 -36.69 -22.41
C LYS A 27 36.52 -38.21 -22.24
N PRO A 28 37.69 -38.80 -22.53
CA PRO A 28 37.87 -40.24 -22.33
C PRO A 28 37.56 -40.56 -20.86
N LYS A 29 36.93 -41.72 -20.62
CA LYS A 29 36.65 -42.18 -19.26
C LYS A 29 37.98 -42.22 -18.50
N GLN A 30 38.06 -41.50 -17.38
CA GLN A 30 39.25 -41.50 -16.55
C GLN A 30 39.51 -42.94 -16.09
N GLY A 31 40.74 -43.41 -16.27
CA GLY A 31 41.16 -44.74 -15.84
C GLY A 31 41.17 -44.86 -14.31
N LYS A 32 41.51 -46.05 -13.79
CA LYS A 32 41.68 -46.24 -12.36
C LYS A 32 42.84 -45.35 -11.85
N PRO A 33 42.66 -44.57 -10.77
CA PRO A 33 43.75 -43.78 -10.20
C PRO A 33 44.89 -44.69 -9.69
N PRO A 34 46.16 -44.21 -9.68
CA PRO A 34 47.33 -45.01 -9.28
C PRO A 34 47.27 -45.59 -7.86
N VAL A 35 46.42 -45.02 -6.99
CA VAL A 35 46.24 -45.42 -5.59
C VAL A 35 45.50 -46.76 -5.46
N LEU A 36 44.72 -47.15 -6.47
CA LEU A 36 43.94 -48.39 -6.40
C LEU A 36 44.77 -49.60 -6.84
N PRO A 37 44.75 -50.71 -6.07
CA PRO A 37 45.42 -51.93 -6.48
C PRO A 37 44.79 -52.52 -7.75
N PRO A 38 45.58 -53.21 -8.59
CA PRO A 38 45.04 -53.90 -9.76
C PRO A 38 44.04 -54.99 -9.32
N SER A 39 43.03 -55.26 -10.16
CA SER A 39 42.06 -56.33 -9.91
C SER A 39 42.76 -57.69 -9.87
N LYS A 40 42.22 -58.62 -9.08
CA LYS A 40 42.76 -59.98 -8.92
C LYS A 40 42.95 -60.71 -10.26
N THR A 41 42.09 -60.44 -11.24
CA THR A 41 42.15 -60.98 -12.61
C THR A 41 43.30 -60.41 -13.44
N VAL A 42 43.60 -59.11 -13.31
CA VAL A 42 44.66 -58.43 -14.09
C VAL A 42 46.02 -58.64 -13.44
N ARG A 43 46.07 -58.79 -12.10
CA ARG A 43 47.30 -58.95 -11.31
C ARG A 43 48.23 -60.04 -11.83
N TYR A 44 47.67 -61.14 -12.32
CA TYR A 44 48.42 -62.29 -12.84
C TYR A 44 48.24 -62.49 -14.36
N HIS A 45 47.54 -61.57 -15.04
CA HIS A 45 47.35 -61.66 -16.47
C HIS A 45 48.57 -61.06 -17.19
N VAL A 46 49.33 -61.92 -17.86
CA VAL A 46 50.42 -61.51 -18.74
C VAL A 46 49.87 -61.41 -20.16
N VAL A 47 50.06 -60.25 -20.79
CA VAL A 47 49.69 -60.05 -22.19
C VAL A 47 50.69 -60.80 -23.07
N HIS A 48 50.25 -61.89 -23.68
CA HIS A 48 51.04 -62.63 -24.66
C HIS A 48 50.88 -61.96 -26.03
N VAL A 49 51.92 -61.26 -26.47
CA VAL A 49 51.95 -60.69 -27.82
C VAL A 49 52.18 -61.82 -28.82
N PRO A 50 51.34 -61.95 -29.86
CA PRO A 50 51.53 -62.98 -30.87
C PRO A 50 52.85 -62.76 -31.62
N TRP A 51 53.53 -63.85 -31.96
CA TRP A 51 54.78 -63.79 -32.72
C TRP A 51 54.48 -63.33 -34.15
N GLN A 52 55.13 -62.25 -34.59
CA GLN A 52 54.98 -61.70 -35.92
C GLN A 52 56.18 -62.07 -36.78
N LYS A 53 55.97 -62.29 -38.08
CA LYS A 53 57.07 -62.51 -39.01
C LYS A 53 57.91 -61.22 -39.13
N PRO A 54 59.25 -61.31 -39.18
CA PRO A 54 60.12 -60.13 -39.20
C PRO A 54 59.87 -59.22 -40.41
N GLU A 55 59.61 -59.81 -41.58
CA GLU A 55 59.34 -59.08 -42.83
C GLU A 55 58.17 -58.08 -42.70
N TYR A 56 57.07 -58.49 -42.07
CA TYR A 56 55.90 -57.62 -41.88
C TYR A 56 56.16 -56.52 -40.85
N VAL A 57 56.97 -56.78 -39.83
CA VAL A 57 57.31 -55.80 -38.80
C VAL A 57 58.18 -54.71 -39.39
N GLU A 58 59.19 -55.08 -40.18
CA GLU A 58 60.06 -54.13 -40.89
C GLU A 58 59.27 -53.23 -41.84
N GLU A 59 58.40 -53.83 -42.67
CA GLU A 59 57.55 -53.06 -43.59
C GLU A 59 56.60 -52.12 -42.84
N LEU A 60 55.95 -52.59 -41.77
CA LEU A 60 55.01 -51.79 -40.99
C LEU A 60 55.72 -50.61 -40.29
N LEU A 61 56.93 -50.85 -39.75
CA LEU A 61 57.75 -49.80 -39.15
C LEU A 61 58.17 -48.76 -40.18
N TRP A 62 58.57 -49.20 -41.38
CA TRP A 62 58.92 -48.30 -42.47
C TRP A 62 57.72 -47.45 -42.91
N ARG A 63 56.56 -48.07 -43.18
CA ARG A 63 55.33 -47.37 -43.55
C ARG A 63 54.89 -46.36 -42.47
N ARG A 64 54.98 -46.75 -41.19
CA ARG A 64 54.70 -45.86 -40.05
C ARG A 64 55.65 -44.68 -40.04
N HIS A 65 56.94 -44.90 -40.27
CA HIS A 65 57.95 -43.85 -40.28
C HIS A 65 57.70 -42.85 -41.42
N VAL A 66 57.46 -43.34 -42.64
CA VAL A 66 57.16 -42.51 -43.81
C VAL A 66 55.89 -41.69 -43.59
N TYR A 67 54.80 -42.32 -43.14
CA TYR A 67 53.54 -41.62 -42.86
C TYR A 67 53.70 -40.55 -41.78
N ASN A 68 54.36 -40.88 -40.67
CA ASN A 68 54.56 -39.93 -39.58
C ASN A 68 55.43 -38.75 -40.01
N ASN A 69 56.45 -38.98 -40.84
CA ASN A 69 57.28 -37.91 -41.39
C ASN A 69 56.44 -36.96 -42.27
N ALA A 70 55.61 -37.51 -43.17
CA ALA A 70 54.70 -36.72 -43.98
C ALA A 70 53.70 -35.91 -43.14
N MET A 71 53.08 -36.53 -42.13
CA MET A 71 52.16 -35.85 -41.22
C MET A 71 52.83 -34.74 -40.41
N VAL A 72 54.01 -35.00 -39.86
CA VAL A 72 54.79 -33.98 -39.13
C VAL A 72 55.12 -32.80 -40.04
N SER A 73 55.43 -33.06 -41.30
CA SER A 73 55.70 -32.01 -42.29
C SER A 73 54.47 -31.16 -42.57
N LEU A 74 53.30 -31.77 -42.78
CA LEU A 74 52.03 -31.04 -42.94
C LEU A 74 51.67 -30.21 -41.70
N ILE A 75 51.85 -30.78 -40.50
CA ILE A 75 51.60 -30.06 -39.23
C ILE A 75 52.50 -28.84 -39.10
N LYS A 76 53.76 -28.92 -39.56
CA LYS A 76 54.67 -27.77 -39.55
C LYS A 76 54.19 -26.67 -40.48
N VAL A 77 53.82 -27.01 -41.72
CA VAL A 77 53.28 -26.05 -42.70
C VAL A 77 52.06 -25.33 -42.14
N PHE A 78 51.08 -26.05 -41.59
CA PHE A 78 49.90 -25.40 -41.01
C PHE A 78 50.21 -24.55 -39.79
N LYS A 79 51.19 -24.93 -38.97
CA LYS A 79 51.65 -24.08 -37.85
C LYS A 79 52.28 -22.79 -38.35
N GLU A 80 53.06 -22.85 -39.42
CA GLU A 80 53.67 -21.68 -40.04
C GLU A 80 52.60 -20.76 -40.66
N GLU A 81 51.61 -21.32 -41.35
CA GLU A 81 50.48 -20.55 -41.88
C GLU A 81 49.67 -19.85 -40.79
N ILE A 82 49.42 -20.52 -39.65
CA ILE A 82 48.72 -19.91 -38.51
C ILE A 82 49.54 -18.75 -37.95
N LYS A 83 50.85 -18.94 -37.73
CA LYS A 83 51.74 -17.88 -37.25
C LYS A 83 51.78 -16.69 -38.20
N MET A 84 51.88 -16.93 -39.51
CA MET A 84 51.86 -15.85 -40.51
C MET A 84 50.54 -15.07 -40.47
N LYS A 85 49.40 -15.72 -40.24
CA LYS A 85 48.10 -15.04 -40.07
C LYS A 85 48.02 -14.23 -38.78
N GLU A 86 48.61 -14.73 -37.70
CA GLU A 86 48.73 -14.02 -36.43
C GLU A 86 49.62 -12.77 -36.59
N GLU A 87 50.79 -12.90 -37.23
CA GLU A 87 51.71 -11.78 -37.55
C GLU A 87 51.08 -10.74 -38.48
N GLN A 88 50.19 -11.17 -39.38
CA GLN A 88 49.39 -10.27 -40.25
C GLN A 88 48.25 -9.55 -39.50
N GLY A 89 48.11 -9.75 -38.19
CA GLY A 89 47.07 -9.08 -37.40
C GLY A 89 45.66 -9.63 -37.66
N MET A 90 45.53 -10.77 -38.34
CA MET A 90 44.27 -11.54 -38.40
C MET A 90 44.17 -12.58 -37.28
N GLY A 91 45.07 -12.48 -36.30
CA GLY A 91 45.04 -13.28 -35.08
C GLY A 91 43.84 -12.94 -34.20
N ILE A 92 43.55 -13.85 -33.27
CA ILE A 92 42.47 -13.69 -32.28
C ILE A 92 42.70 -12.45 -31.40
N GLU A 93 43.96 -12.06 -31.18
CA GLU A 93 44.32 -10.93 -30.32
C GLU A 93 43.93 -9.59 -30.92
N ALA A 94 44.22 -9.36 -32.21
CA ALA A 94 43.83 -8.13 -32.90
C ALA A 94 42.31 -7.94 -32.97
N LEU A 95 41.55 -9.03 -33.15
CA LEU A 95 40.08 -8.99 -33.10
C LEU A 95 39.59 -8.62 -31.68
N LYS A 96 40.20 -9.17 -30.64
CA LYS A 96 39.86 -8.83 -29.25
C LYS A 96 40.14 -7.36 -28.92
N GLU A 97 41.21 -6.80 -29.44
CA GLU A 97 41.51 -5.37 -29.24
C GLU A 97 40.46 -4.48 -29.90
N GLN A 98 40.03 -4.83 -31.13
CA GLN A 98 38.93 -4.12 -31.80
C GLN A 98 37.62 -4.24 -31.02
N GLU A 99 37.26 -5.46 -30.58
CA GLU A 99 36.07 -5.70 -29.75
C GLU A 99 36.10 -4.92 -28.43
N GLN A 100 37.27 -4.75 -27.81
CA GLN A 100 37.43 -3.97 -26.58
C GLN A 100 37.20 -2.48 -26.82
N VAL A 101 37.75 -1.92 -27.90
CA VAL A 101 37.54 -0.51 -28.24
C VAL A 101 36.06 -0.24 -28.52
N GLU A 102 35.41 -1.09 -29.31
CA GLU A 102 33.96 -0.98 -29.57
C GLU A 102 33.14 -1.08 -28.27
N LEU A 103 33.52 -1.98 -27.36
CA LEU A 103 32.85 -2.12 -26.07
C LEU A 103 32.99 -0.86 -25.22
N ASP A 104 34.18 -0.28 -25.16
CA ASP A 104 34.44 0.95 -24.40
C ASP A 104 33.64 2.14 -24.95
N GLU A 105 33.52 2.26 -26.28
CA GLU A 105 32.66 3.27 -26.93
C GLU A 105 31.18 3.11 -26.55
N LEU A 106 30.68 1.86 -26.56
CA LEU A 106 29.29 1.56 -26.19
C LEU A 106 29.02 1.84 -24.70
N ILE A 107 29.99 1.56 -23.83
CA ILE A 107 29.91 1.89 -22.41
C ILE A 107 29.83 3.41 -22.24
N ALA A 108 30.71 4.18 -22.89
CA ALA A 108 30.71 5.63 -22.80
C ALA A 108 29.37 6.25 -23.26
N GLN A 109 28.81 5.76 -24.37
CA GLN A 109 27.48 6.19 -24.85
C GLN A 109 26.36 5.83 -23.86
N ASN A 110 26.47 4.68 -23.18
CA ASN A 110 25.50 4.27 -22.18
C ASN A 110 25.57 5.17 -20.93
N GLU A 111 26.78 5.47 -20.47
CA GLU A 111 27.01 6.39 -19.37
C GLU A 111 26.43 7.78 -19.66
N GLU A 112 26.61 8.30 -20.87
CA GLU A 112 26.05 9.58 -21.26
C GLU A 112 24.51 9.58 -21.24
N ARG A 113 23.87 8.55 -21.79
CA ARG A 113 22.41 8.38 -21.70
C ARG A 113 21.93 8.25 -20.26
N ASN A 114 22.67 7.53 -19.42
CA ASN A 114 22.33 7.38 -18.01
C ASN A 114 22.46 8.70 -17.24
N ARG A 115 23.46 9.53 -17.56
CA ARG A 115 23.61 10.87 -16.98
C ARG A 115 22.42 11.76 -17.33
N GLN A 116 22.05 11.83 -18.61
CA GLN A 116 20.87 12.59 -19.07
C GLN A 116 19.59 12.12 -18.36
N ALA A 117 19.35 10.81 -18.34
CA ALA A 117 18.19 10.24 -17.65
C ALA A 117 18.21 10.45 -16.12
N ALA A 118 19.39 10.60 -15.51
CA ALA A 118 19.53 10.91 -14.09
C ALA A 118 19.21 12.39 -13.81
N GLU A 119 19.59 13.30 -14.70
CA GLU A 119 19.24 14.73 -14.60
C GLU A 119 17.73 14.94 -14.75
N GLU A 120 17.10 14.29 -15.73
CA GLU A 120 15.64 14.31 -15.89
C GLU A 120 14.91 13.76 -14.67
N ARG A 121 15.44 12.68 -14.07
CA ARG A 121 14.90 12.14 -12.80
C ARG A 121 14.99 13.15 -11.67
N LYS A 122 16.13 13.81 -11.49
CA LYS A 122 16.30 14.86 -10.46
C LYS A 122 15.29 15.99 -10.64
N ILE A 123 15.05 16.44 -11.87
CA ILE A 123 14.08 17.50 -12.15
C ILE A 123 12.67 17.05 -11.74
N ARG A 124 12.25 15.85 -12.15
CA ARG A 124 10.93 15.30 -11.78
C ARG A 124 10.78 15.09 -10.27
N ASP A 125 11.83 14.61 -9.61
CA ASP A 125 11.80 14.37 -8.17
C ASP A 125 11.72 15.69 -7.40
N LEU A 126 12.37 16.76 -7.86
CA LEU A 126 12.23 18.10 -7.30
C LEU A 126 10.81 18.65 -7.44
N GLN A 127 10.19 18.48 -8.61
CA GLN A 127 8.80 18.87 -8.84
C GLN A 127 7.84 18.11 -7.92
N ARG A 128 7.97 16.78 -7.86
CA ARG A 128 7.18 15.93 -6.95
C ARG A 128 7.39 16.32 -5.49
N GLN A 129 8.62 16.63 -5.08
CA GLN A 129 8.90 17.10 -3.72
C GLN A 129 8.23 18.43 -3.41
N ALA A 130 8.13 19.34 -4.38
CA ALA A 130 7.42 20.61 -4.21
C ALA A 130 5.91 20.38 -4.05
N GLU A 131 5.31 19.54 -4.89
CA GLU A 131 3.89 19.15 -4.80
C GLU A 131 3.57 18.49 -3.45
N VAL A 132 4.38 17.52 -3.02
CA VAL A 132 4.19 16.84 -1.73
C VAL A 132 4.31 17.82 -0.57
N LYS A 133 5.24 18.79 -0.62
CA LYS A 133 5.34 19.83 0.42
C LYS A 133 4.09 20.69 0.49
N GLN A 134 3.51 21.06 -0.64
CA GLN A 134 2.27 21.84 -0.67
C GLN A 134 1.12 21.06 -0.04
N LEU A 135 0.94 19.79 -0.43
CA LEU A 135 -0.10 18.93 0.16
C LEU A 135 0.08 18.74 1.67
N ILE A 136 1.31 18.60 2.15
CA ILE A 136 1.58 18.50 3.59
C ILE A 136 1.23 19.80 4.30
N LEU A 137 1.52 20.96 3.71
CA LEU A 137 1.17 22.25 4.32
C LEU A 137 -0.36 22.41 4.41
N GLU A 138 -1.09 22.07 3.35
CA GLU A 138 -2.56 22.08 3.34
C GLU A 138 -3.13 21.15 4.42
N GLU A 139 -2.62 19.92 4.53
CA GLU A 139 -3.06 18.96 5.56
C GLU A 139 -2.76 19.46 6.98
N VAL A 140 -1.63 20.14 7.18
CA VAL A 140 -1.25 20.73 8.47
C VAL A 140 -2.18 21.89 8.83
N GLU A 141 -2.50 22.76 7.87
CA GLU A 141 -3.44 23.87 8.05
C GLU A 141 -4.83 23.37 8.43
N GLU A 142 -5.37 22.39 7.68
CA GLU A 142 -6.69 21.79 7.97
C GLU A 142 -6.74 21.18 9.38
N LYS A 143 -5.71 20.42 9.77
CA LYS A 143 -5.64 19.82 11.11
C LYS A 143 -5.57 20.88 12.20
N LEU A 144 -4.79 21.94 11.97
CA LEU A 144 -4.64 23.02 12.93
C LEU A 144 -5.96 23.78 13.13
N ASP A 145 -6.71 24.01 12.05
CA ASP A 145 -8.04 24.62 12.13
C ASP A 145 -9.03 23.77 12.92
N VAL A 146 -9.05 22.45 12.69
CA VAL A 146 -9.89 21.52 13.46
C VAL A 146 -9.49 21.53 14.93
N GLU A 147 -8.20 21.49 15.24
CA GLU A 147 -7.71 21.57 16.62
C GLU A 147 -8.09 22.89 17.30
N TYR A 148 -8.02 24.02 16.58
CA TYR A 148 -8.45 25.32 17.11
C TYR A 148 -9.95 25.36 17.40
N GLN A 149 -10.79 24.89 16.48
CA GLN A 149 -12.24 24.84 16.68
C GLN A 149 -12.60 23.95 17.88
N ASP A 150 -11.96 22.79 18.00
CA ASP A 150 -12.20 21.84 19.07
C ASP A 150 -11.71 22.39 20.42
N ALA A 151 -10.57 23.10 20.44
CA ALA A 151 -10.10 23.83 21.62
C ALA A 151 -11.07 24.96 22.02
N GLU A 152 -11.60 25.72 21.04
CA GLU A 152 -12.57 26.79 21.31
C GLU A 152 -13.88 26.23 21.88
N MET A 153 -14.38 25.12 21.34
CA MET A 153 -15.58 24.45 21.84
C MET A 153 -15.37 23.93 23.26
N ARG A 154 -14.26 23.25 23.54
CA ARG A 154 -13.96 22.75 24.89
C ARG A 154 -13.78 23.89 25.89
N THR A 155 -13.14 24.99 25.50
CA THR A 155 -12.99 26.13 26.41
C THR A 155 -14.35 26.76 26.74
N LYS A 156 -15.25 26.90 25.75
CA LYS A 156 -16.64 27.34 25.99
C LYS A 156 -17.39 26.41 26.93
N GLU A 157 -17.26 25.09 26.75
CA GLU A 157 -17.88 24.10 27.64
C GLU A 157 -17.38 24.21 29.08
N VAL A 158 -16.06 24.34 29.26
CA VAL A 158 -15.44 24.50 30.58
C VAL A 158 -15.92 25.78 31.26
N LEU A 159 -15.98 26.91 30.52
CA LEU A 159 -16.52 28.17 31.04
C LEU A 159 -17.99 28.03 31.46
N ALA A 160 -18.82 27.41 30.62
CA ALA A 160 -20.22 27.15 30.95
C ALA A 160 -20.37 26.23 32.17
N MET A 161 -19.47 25.26 32.37
CA MET A 161 -19.45 24.43 33.57
C MET A 161 -19.04 25.21 34.82
N ILE A 162 -18.06 26.12 34.71
CA ILE A 162 -17.66 27.00 35.81
C ILE A 162 -18.85 27.88 36.23
N ASP A 163 -19.59 28.46 35.27
CA ASP A 163 -20.77 29.27 35.55
C ASP A 163 -21.88 28.45 36.23
N ARG A 164 -22.11 27.20 35.78
CA ARG A 164 -23.06 26.29 36.42
C ARG A 164 -22.61 25.87 37.82
N SER A 165 -21.29 25.75 38.06
CA SER A 165 -20.74 25.30 39.35
C SER A 165 -21.06 26.25 40.49
N ALA A 166 -21.26 27.55 40.20
CA ALA A 166 -21.72 28.52 41.19
C ALA A 166 -23.09 28.16 41.79
N ASN A 167 -23.91 27.38 41.08
CA ASN A 167 -25.22 26.94 41.52
C ASN A 167 -25.22 25.59 42.26
N PHE A 168 -24.06 24.94 42.44
CA PHE A 168 -23.98 23.65 43.12
C PHE A 168 -24.27 23.75 44.62
N VAL A 169 -24.85 22.69 45.17
CA VAL A 169 -25.19 22.60 46.59
C VAL A 169 -23.95 22.18 47.37
N THR A 170 -23.41 23.10 48.17
CA THR A 170 -22.34 22.82 49.13
C THR A 170 -22.93 22.48 50.50
N LYS A 171 -22.10 21.95 51.42
CA LYS A 171 -22.53 21.63 52.79
C LYS A 171 -23.10 22.85 53.53
N GLU A 172 -22.57 24.03 53.24
CA GLU A 172 -22.96 25.30 53.86
C GLU A 172 -24.32 25.80 53.34
N ASN A 173 -24.58 25.64 52.03
CA ASN A 173 -25.82 26.12 51.38
C ASN A 173 -26.95 25.06 51.35
N LEU A 174 -26.74 23.90 51.99
CA LEU A 174 -27.63 22.74 51.88
C LEU A 174 -29.04 23.00 52.43
N GLU A 175 -29.13 23.48 53.67
CA GLU A 175 -30.42 23.71 54.35
C GLU A 175 -31.26 24.76 53.62
N GLN A 176 -30.63 25.83 53.14
CA GLN A 176 -31.29 26.89 52.38
C GLN A 176 -31.88 26.35 51.06
N ARG A 177 -31.10 25.57 50.31
CA ARG A 177 -31.56 24.97 49.05
C ARG A 177 -32.68 23.95 49.25
N ILE A 178 -32.72 23.23 50.37
CA ILE A 178 -33.81 22.32 50.73
C ILE A 178 -35.11 23.10 50.96
N LEU A 179 -35.05 24.22 51.70
CA LEU A 179 -36.22 25.06 51.94
C LEU A 179 -36.73 25.68 50.63
N ASP A 180 -35.85 26.22 49.80
CA ASP A 180 -36.21 26.78 48.49
C ASP A 180 -36.91 25.74 47.60
N ALA A 181 -36.41 24.49 47.57
CA ALA A 181 -37.01 23.41 46.79
C ALA A 181 -38.39 22.99 47.34
N LEU A 182 -38.58 23.02 48.66
CA LEU A 182 -39.88 22.76 49.30
C LEU A 182 -40.89 23.90 49.14
N GLU A 183 -40.42 25.12 48.89
CA GLU A 183 -41.26 26.28 48.62
C GLU A 183 -41.67 26.40 47.15
N LYS A 184 -40.77 26.06 46.23
CA LYS A 184 -40.98 26.16 44.78
C LYS A 184 -40.91 24.78 44.09
N PRO A 185 -42.00 24.00 44.14
CA PRO A 185 -42.08 22.75 43.38
C PRO A 185 -42.06 23.03 41.87
N THR A 186 -41.17 22.39 41.13
CA THR A 186 -41.08 22.48 39.67
C THR A 186 -41.74 21.27 39.01
N VAL A 187 -42.56 21.51 37.99
CA VAL A 187 -43.23 20.47 37.19
C VAL A 187 -42.55 20.41 35.82
N PHE A 188 -42.09 19.21 35.45
CA PHE A 188 -41.47 18.97 34.14
C PHE A 188 -42.44 18.35 33.13
N ASP A 189 -43.69 18.11 33.53
CA ASP A 189 -44.70 17.51 32.68
C ASP A 189 -45.14 18.51 31.61
N TYR A 190 -45.10 18.07 30.35
CA TYR A 190 -45.64 18.82 29.22
C TYR A 190 -46.21 17.85 28.18
N CYS A 191 -47.27 18.29 27.51
CA CYS A 191 -47.87 17.57 26.40
C CYS A 191 -47.34 18.13 25.07
N ILE A 192 -47.16 17.28 24.08
CA ILE A 192 -46.74 17.68 22.73
C ILE A 192 -47.90 17.42 21.77
N ASN A 193 -48.28 18.43 21.00
CA ASN A 193 -49.29 18.27 19.95
C ASN A 193 -48.73 17.56 18.73
N LEU A 194 -49.61 17.10 17.83
CA LEU A 194 -49.22 16.53 16.52
C LEU A 194 -48.39 17.49 15.65
N LYS A 195 -48.43 18.81 15.94
CA LYS A 195 -47.62 19.85 15.29
C LYS A 195 -46.25 20.08 15.94
N GLY A 196 -45.95 19.42 17.06
CA GLY A 196 -44.72 19.61 17.83
C GLY A 196 -44.78 20.70 18.91
N ASP A 197 -45.89 21.44 19.02
CA ASP A 197 -46.06 22.49 20.03
C ASP A 197 -46.14 21.90 21.45
N LYS A 198 -45.35 22.44 22.38
CA LYS A 198 -45.31 22.02 23.78
C LYS A 198 -46.30 22.82 24.63
N TYR A 199 -47.14 22.12 25.39
CA TYR A 199 -48.09 22.68 26.35
C TYR A 199 -47.67 22.29 27.76
N TYR A 200 -47.38 23.29 28.57
CA TYR A 200 -46.97 23.12 29.97
C TYR A 200 -48.15 23.35 30.91
N ASP A 201 -48.15 22.60 32.00
CA ASP A 201 -49.06 22.87 33.11
C ASP A 201 -48.62 24.13 33.88
N PRO A 202 -49.55 24.88 34.49
CA PRO A 202 -49.22 26.07 35.25
C PRO A 202 -48.42 25.71 36.52
N GLU A 203 -47.53 26.62 36.95
CA GLU A 203 -46.68 26.40 38.12
C GLU A 203 -47.52 26.13 39.39
N PRO A 204 -47.23 25.05 40.13
CA PRO A 204 -47.98 24.70 41.33
C PRO A 204 -47.68 25.70 42.47
N VAL A 205 -48.74 26.28 43.03
CA VAL A 205 -48.64 27.21 44.17
C VAL A 205 -48.89 26.45 45.49
N LYS A 206 -47.94 26.54 46.44
CA LYS A 206 -48.00 25.85 47.73
C LYS A 206 -49.19 26.27 48.61
N TYR A 207 -49.54 27.56 48.59
CA TYR A 207 -50.66 28.11 49.34
C TYR A 207 -51.70 28.70 48.38
N GLN A 208 -52.98 28.33 48.54
CA GLN A 208 -54.06 28.98 47.83
C GLN A 208 -54.33 30.35 48.46
N THR A 209 -53.95 31.43 47.79
CA THR A 209 -54.31 32.78 48.21
C THR A 209 -55.74 33.09 47.79
N GLY A 210 -56.65 33.20 48.77
CA GLY A 210 -58.07 33.53 48.55
C GLY A 210 -59.03 32.80 49.49
N THR A 211 -60.31 33.17 49.45
CA THR A 211 -61.36 32.49 50.23
C THR A 211 -61.51 31.05 49.75
N PRO A 212 -61.45 30.02 50.62
CA PRO A 212 -61.45 28.63 50.21
C PRO A 212 -62.74 28.30 49.45
N THR A 213 -62.59 27.91 48.19
CA THR A 213 -63.73 27.45 47.38
C THR A 213 -64.17 26.08 47.88
N ARG A 214 -65.49 25.96 48.11
CA ARG A 214 -66.17 24.76 48.61
C ARG A 214 -65.69 23.51 47.86
N GLN A 215 -65.10 22.56 48.59
CA GLN A 215 -64.46 21.35 48.05
C GLN A 215 -65.32 20.64 47.00
N LYS A 216 -64.83 20.62 45.75
CA LYS A 216 -65.22 19.66 44.73
C LYS A 216 -63.93 19.00 44.22
N GLY A 217 -63.63 17.80 44.72
CA GLY A 217 -62.59 16.91 44.18
C GLY A 217 -61.13 17.34 44.38
N ARG A 218 -60.20 16.49 43.91
CA ARG A 218 -58.76 16.80 43.86
C ARG A 218 -58.54 17.92 42.84
N ILE A 219 -57.85 18.97 43.27
CA ILE A 219 -57.68 20.22 42.50
C ILE A 219 -56.95 20.02 41.16
N TYR A 220 -56.19 18.92 41.02
CA TYR A 220 -55.42 18.60 39.82
C TYR A 220 -56.21 17.78 38.79
N ASP A 221 -57.42 17.32 39.13
CA ASP A 221 -58.33 16.73 38.17
C ASP A 221 -59.07 17.84 37.42
N ARG A 222 -58.34 18.65 36.63
CA ARG A 222 -58.96 19.36 35.51
C ARG A 222 -59.28 18.32 34.46
N THR A 223 -60.40 17.62 34.65
CA THR A 223 -61.02 16.84 33.57
C THR A 223 -61.14 17.76 32.37
N LEU A 224 -60.58 17.32 31.23
CA LEU A 224 -60.58 17.99 29.94
C LEU A 224 -61.98 18.51 29.58
N GLY A 225 -62.27 19.73 30.03
CA GLY A 225 -63.51 20.45 29.83
C GLY A 225 -63.10 21.85 29.39
N PHE A 226 -62.98 22.00 28.09
CA PHE A 226 -62.64 23.25 27.43
C PHE A 226 -63.73 24.30 27.75
N THR A 227 -63.45 25.22 28.67
CA THR A 227 -64.15 26.50 28.75
C THR A 227 -63.13 27.63 28.78
N GLN A 228 -62.83 28.12 27.59
CA GLN A 228 -62.22 29.41 27.35
C GLN A 228 -63.21 30.49 27.79
N GLN A 229 -62.97 31.17 28.91
CA GLN A 229 -63.37 32.56 29.13
C GLN A 229 -62.84 33.11 30.47
N MET A 230 -62.20 34.28 30.34
CA MET A 230 -61.87 35.27 31.37
C MET A 230 -60.79 34.93 32.41
N ARG A 231 -59.55 35.33 32.11
CA ARG A 231 -58.75 36.23 32.97
C ARG A 231 -57.80 37.08 32.13
N SER A 232 -58.36 38.10 31.50
CA SER A 232 -57.65 39.34 31.17
C SER A 232 -57.85 40.29 32.34
N ALA A 233 -56.82 40.49 33.17
CA ALA A 233 -56.53 41.70 33.96
C ALA A 233 -55.63 41.33 35.14
N ASP A 234 -54.32 41.28 34.89
CA ASP A 234 -53.29 41.95 35.68
C ASP A 234 -51.95 41.33 35.32
N VAL A 235 -51.19 42.01 34.48
CA VAL A 235 -49.83 42.50 34.78
C VAL A 235 -49.54 43.59 33.74
N ARG A 236 -49.77 44.84 34.13
CA ARG A 236 -49.02 45.96 33.56
C ARG A 236 -47.68 46.00 34.28
N GLY A 237 -46.58 45.90 33.52
CA GLY A 237 -45.31 46.51 33.90
C GLY A 237 -44.13 45.57 34.14
N ARG A 238 -43.41 45.23 33.07
CA ARG A 238 -41.99 45.61 32.95
C ARG A 238 -41.52 45.47 31.49
N LYS A 239 -41.16 46.60 30.90
CA LYS A 239 -40.36 46.67 29.67
C LYS A 239 -38.91 46.30 30.00
N HIS A 240 -38.27 45.53 29.13
CA HIS A 240 -36.85 45.71 28.81
C HIS A 240 -36.60 45.22 27.38
N ASP A 241 -36.54 46.20 26.49
CA ASP A 241 -35.57 46.41 25.40
C ASP A 241 -35.08 45.19 24.62
N VAL A 242 -35.66 45.02 23.43
CA VAL A 242 -35.00 44.44 22.26
C VAL A 242 -34.16 45.55 21.62
N LYS A 243 -32.85 45.31 21.45
CA LYS A 243 -32.06 45.96 20.41
C LYS A 243 -31.90 44.96 19.29
N ASP A 244 -32.57 45.23 18.19
CA ASP A 244 -32.30 44.62 16.90
C ASP A 244 -30.93 45.09 16.40
N GLY A 245 -30.15 44.14 15.89
CA GLY A 245 -28.95 44.37 15.10
C GLY A 245 -28.93 43.34 13.98
N ASP A 246 -29.16 43.82 12.77
CA ASP A 246 -29.24 43.09 11.51
C ASP A 246 -28.00 42.22 11.23
N VAL A 247 -28.21 40.97 10.78
CA VAL A 247 -27.36 40.33 9.76
C VAL A 247 -28.24 39.49 8.84
N LYS A 248 -28.08 39.74 7.55
CA LYS A 248 -28.73 39.08 6.41
C LYS A 248 -28.21 37.65 6.26
N ASP A 249 -29.09 36.71 5.95
CA ASP A 249 -28.68 35.46 5.31
C ASP A 249 -29.53 35.23 4.05
N GLU A 250 -28.81 35.18 2.93
CA GLU A 250 -29.29 34.77 1.62
C GLU A 250 -29.35 33.25 1.51
N ASP A 251 -30.16 32.81 0.55
CA ASP A 251 -30.49 31.44 0.18
C ASP A 251 -29.29 30.52 -0.03
N ALA A 252 -29.44 29.23 0.32
CA ALA A 252 -29.27 28.12 -0.62
C ALA A 252 -29.38 26.75 0.07
N THR A 253 -30.38 25.99 -0.32
CA THR A 253 -30.47 24.53 -0.17
C THR A 253 -29.45 23.85 -1.09
N VAL A 254 -28.60 22.98 -0.54
CA VAL A 254 -27.88 21.95 -1.31
C VAL A 254 -28.12 20.58 -0.65
N THR A 255 -28.52 19.69 -1.53
CA THR A 255 -28.90 18.28 -1.42
C THR A 255 -27.73 17.32 -1.14
N ASP A 256 -28.08 16.20 -0.52
CA ASP A 256 -27.60 14.82 -0.75
C ASP A 256 -26.09 14.52 -0.72
N GLN A 257 -25.65 13.83 0.34
CA GLN A 257 -24.48 12.94 0.31
C GLN A 257 -24.79 11.64 1.07
N GLU A 258 -25.41 10.70 0.35
CA GLU A 258 -25.53 9.29 0.72
C GLU A 258 -24.74 8.46 -0.31
N SER A 259 -23.40 8.60 -0.35
CA SER A 259 -22.56 7.77 -1.22
C SER A 259 -21.07 7.77 -0.86
N ASP A 260 -20.66 7.36 0.35
CA ASP A 260 -19.21 7.21 0.63
C ASP A 260 -18.78 6.02 1.50
N VAL A 261 -19.67 5.04 1.69
CA VAL A 261 -19.33 3.81 2.45
C VAL A 261 -18.80 2.69 1.54
N LYS A 262 -18.83 2.82 0.21
CA LYS A 262 -18.44 1.74 -0.72
C LYS A 262 -17.00 1.79 -1.26
N SER A 263 -16.23 2.84 -0.98
CA SER A 263 -14.87 3.01 -1.51
C SER A 263 -13.75 2.50 -0.60
N LYS A 264 -14.01 2.33 0.71
CA LYS A 264 -12.99 1.88 1.68
C LYS A 264 -12.70 0.37 1.61
N ASP A 265 -13.70 -0.45 1.29
CA ASP A 265 -13.54 -1.91 1.18
C ASP A 265 -12.76 -2.38 -0.08
N ALA A 266 -12.55 -1.49 -1.06
CA ALA A 266 -11.83 -1.81 -2.29
C ALA A 266 -10.31 -1.61 -2.17
N VAL A 267 -9.86 -0.69 -1.31
CA VAL A 267 -8.44 -0.35 -1.14
C VAL A 267 -7.74 -1.37 -0.23
N GLU A 268 -8.45 -1.93 0.74
CA GLU A 268 -7.89 -2.91 1.68
C GLU A 268 -7.64 -4.29 1.03
N LYS A 269 -8.42 -4.65 -0.01
CA LYS A 269 -8.22 -5.91 -0.77
C LYS A 269 -7.06 -5.89 -1.77
N GLN A 270 -6.54 -4.71 -2.13
CA GLN A 270 -5.38 -4.62 -3.02
C GLN A 270 -4.05 -4.64 -2.25
N LYS A 271 -4.07 -4.26 -0.97
CA LYS A 271 -2.87 -4.26 -0.12
C LYS A 271 -2.45 -5.67 0.31
N THR A 272 -3.40 -6.57 0.53
CA THR A 272 -3.11 -7.97 0.90
C THR A 272 -2.63 -8.84 -0.27
N LYS A 273 -2.80 -8.41 -1.52
CA LYS A 273 -2.39 -9.19 -2.69
C LYS A 273 -0.94 -8.94 -3.13
N VAL A 274 -0.32 -7.86 -2.63
CA VAL A 274 1.09 -7.53 -2.92
C VAL A 274 2.04 -8.25 -1.96
N GLU A 275 1.61 -8.53 -0.73
CA GLU A 275 2.44 -9.22 0.27
C GLU A 275 2.56 -10.75 0.06
N GLU A 276 1.69 -11.39 -0.73
CA GLU A 276 1.78 -12.84 -1.03
C GLU A 276 2.60 -13.17 -2.29
N SER A 277 3.26 -12.18 -2.92
CA SER A 277 4.00 -12.37 -4.19
C SER A 277 5.45 -11.85 -4.18
N SER A 278 6.03 -11.62 -2.99
CA SER A 278 7.46 -11.39 -2.78
C SER A 278 8.08 -12.46 -1.90
#